data_AF-A0A150SU65-F1
#
_entry.id   AF-A0A150SU65-F1
#
_cell.length_a   1.000
_cell.length_b   1.000
_cell.length_c   1.000
_cell.angle_alpha   90.00
_cell.angle_beta   90.00
_cell.angle_gamma   90.00
#
_symmetry.space_group_name_H-M   'P 1'
#
loop_
_entity.id
_entity.type
_entity.pdbx_description
1 polymer ?
#
loop_
_entity_poly.entity_id
_entity_poly.type
_entity_poly.pdbx_seq_one_letter_code
_entity_poly.pdbx_strand_id
1 'polypeptide(L)' 'MDDRKRDARTPAEIFRTEAEAEAETNRLCEESKHQLANRCPECGSLGSMELVDGVLRCVDCDEVVAAARQLAGFGRR' A
#
# COMPACT_ATOMS: atom_id res chain seq x y z
N MET A 1 -29.46 -21.59 19.98
CA MET A 1 -28.61 -22.33 19.03
C MET A 1 -28.68 -21.58 17.73
N ASP A 2 -27.58 -20.94 17.34
CA ASP A 2 -27.49 -20.01 16.24
C ASP A 2 -28.02 -20.56 14.92
N ASP A 3 -29.04 -19.87 14.42
CA ASP A 3 -29.60 -19.96 13.08
C ASP A 3 -28.51 -19.54 12.07
N ARG A 4 -27.63 -20.49 11.71
CA ARG A 4 -26.69 -20.33 10.60
C ARG A 4 -27.51 -20.28 9.32
N LYS A 5 -28.03 -19.09 9.00
CA LYS A 5 -28.77 -18.79 7.77
C LYS A 5 -27.90 -19.19 6.59
N ARG A 6 -28.25 -20.31 5.96
CA ARG A 6 -27.58 -20.85 4.78
C ARG A 6 -27.55 -19.75 3.72
N ASP A 7 -26.37 -19.51 3.15
CA ASP A 7 -26.18 -18.51 2.11
C ASP A 7 -27.19 -18.73 0.98
N ALA A 8 -27.94 -17.68 0.64
CA ALA A 8 -29.00 -17.75 -0.36
C ALA A 8 -28.44 -17.67 -1.79
N ARG A 9 -27.15 -17.37 -1.94
CA ARG A 9 -26.46 -17.28 -3.23
C ARG A 9 -26.18 -18.67 -3.81
N THR A 10 -26.24 -18.77 -5.11
CA THR A 10 -25.85 -19.97 -5.84
C THR A 10 -24.34 -20.18 -5.78
N PRO A 11 -23.84 -21.43 -5.93
CA PRO A 11 -22.39 -21.67 -5.99
C PRO A 11 -21.67 -20.82 -7.03
N ALA A 12 -22.28 -20.60 -8.20
CA ALA A 12 -21.69 -19.77 -9.24
C ALA A 12 -21.59 -18.28 -8.84
N GLU A 13 -22.55 -17.76 -8.07
CA GLU A 13 -22.49 -16.40 -7.54
C GLU A 13 -21.42 -16.27 -6.46
N ILE A 14 -21.30 -17.27 -5.59
CA ILE A 14 -20.26 -17.32 -4.55
C ILE A 14 -18.88 -17.26 -5.21
N PHE A 15 -18.60 -18.13 -6.19
CA PHE A 15 -17.30 -18.15 -6.87
C PHE A 15 -16.99 -16.84 -7.61
N ARG A 16 -17.99 -16.20 -8.23
CA ARG A 16 -17.78 -14.88 -8.86
C ARG A 16 -17.43 -13.81 -7.84
N THR A 17 -18.18 -13.74 -6.74
CA THR A 17 -17.91 -12.77 -5.67
C THR A 17 -16.54 -13.00 -5.03
N GLU A 18 -16.15 -14.26 -4.81
CA GLU A 18 -14.81 -14.58 -4.27
C GLU A 18 -13.69 -14.19 -5.24
N ALA A 19 -13.86 -14.45 -6.55
CA ALA A 19 -12.89 -14.05 -7.57
C ALA A 19 -12.73 -12.53 -7.69
N GLU A 20 -13.84 -11.78 -7.61
CA GLU A 20 -13.82 -10.31 -7.59
C GLU A 20 -13.13 -9.78 -6.33
N ALA A 21 -13.40 -10.38 -5.17
CA ALA A 21 -12.77 -10.01 -3.90
C ALA A 21 -11.26 -10.31 -3.89
N GLU A 22 -10.83 -11.43 -4.48
CA GLU A 22 -9.41 -11.76 -4.63
C GLU A 22 -8.70 -10.76 -5.54
N ALA A 23 -9.31 -10.41 -6.69
CA ALA A 23 -8.75 -9.44 -7.62
C ALA A 23 -8.59 -8.05 -6.98
N GLU A 24 -9.58 -7.58 -6.22
CA GLU A 24 -9.52 -6.31 -5.51
C GLU A 24 -8.48 -6.34 -4.38
N THR A 25 -8.42 -7.44 -3.62
CA THR A 25 -7.41 -7.62 -2.57
C THR A 25 -6.00 -7.59 -3.16
N ASN A 26 -5.79 -8.25 -4.31
CA ASN A 26 -4.50 -8.26 -4.98
C ASN A 26 -4.12 -6.84 -5.45
N ARG A 27 -5.06 -6.09 -6.01
CA ARG A 27 -4.85 -4.68 -6.39
C ARG A 27 -4.44 -3.83 -5.19
N LEU A 28 -5.16 -3.92 -4.07
CA LEU A 28 -4.84 -3.17 -2.85
C LEU A 28 -3.48 -3.57 -2.28
N CYS A 29 -3.09 -4.84 -2.36
CA CYS A 29 -1.77 -5.31 -1.95
C CYS A 29 -0.66 -4.69 -2.81
N GLU A 30 -0.82 -4.64 -4.13
CA GLU A 30 0.16 -3.98 -5.01
C GLU A 30 0.27 -2.47 -4.73
N GLU A 31 -0.87 -1.77 -4.59
CA GLU A 31 -0.89 -0.36 -4.21
C GLU A 31 -0.23 -0.12 -2.83
N SER A 32 -0.42 -1.02 -1.87
CA SER A 32 0.22 -0.95 -0.55
C SER A 32 1.74 -1.18 -0.61
N LYS A 33 2.24 -2.08 -1.46
CA LYS A 33 3.68 -2.30 -1.65
C LYS A 33 4.40 -1.02 -2.09
N HIS A 34 3.76 -0.22 -2.94
CA HIS A 34 4.32 1.07 -3.35
C HIS A 34 4.47 2.05 -2.18
N GLN A 35 3.52 2.04 -1.23
CA GLN A 35 3.57 2.90 -0.05
C GLN A 35 4.58 2.40 1.00
N LEU A 36 4.77 1.08 1.13
CA LEU A 36 5.78 0.48 2.00
C LEU A 36 7.23 0.77 1.57
N ALA A 37 7.45 1.08 0.29
CA ALA A 37 8.76 1.53 -0.19
C ALA A 37 9.14 2.94 0.33
N ASN A 38 8.17 3.67 0.89
CA ASN A 38 8.33 5.01 1.44
C ASN A 38 8.81 4.98 2.90
N ARG A 39 9.92 4.27 3.17
CA ARG A 39 10.55 4.22 4.50
C ARG A 39 11.51 5.40 4.68
N CYS A 40 11.40 6.10 5.81
CA CYS A 40 12.40 7.09 6.23
C CYS A 40 13.73 6.39 6.58
N PRO A 41 14.87 6.81 6.02
CA PRO A 41 16.17 6.19 6.33
C PRO A 41 16.67 6.49 7.75
N GLU A 42 16.17 7.54 8.39
CA GLU A 42 16.68 8.03 9.67
C GLU A 42 15.94 7.39 10.85
N CYS A 43 14.60 7.46 10.86
CA CYS A 43 13.78 6.87 11.92
C CYS A 43 13.17 5.50 11.58
N GLY A 44 13.26 5.06 10.32
CA GLY A 44 12.73 3.77 9.88
C GLY A 44 11.20 3.73 9.71
N SER A 45 10.49 4.85 9.90
CA SER A 45 9.04 4.87 9.76
C SER A 45 8.58 4.66 8.32
N LEU A 46 7.47 3.94 8.14
CA LEU A 46 6.89 3.55 6.86
C LEU A 46 5.81 4.53 6.42
N GLY A 47 5.73 4.86 5.12
CA GLY A 47 4.69 5.71 4.58
C GLY A 47 4.81 7.19 4.96
N SER A 48 5.91 7.57 5.60
CA SER A 48 6.00 8.81 6.37
C SER A 48 6.87 9.87 5.71
N MET A 49 7.17 9.76 4.41
CA MET A 49 7.84 10.84 3.68
C MET A 49 6.88 11.55 2.73
N GLU A 50 6.93 12.87 2.72
CA GLU A 50 6.13 13.75 1.87
C GLU A 50 6.99 14.80 1.17
N LEU A 51 6.49 15.31 0.04
CA LEU A 51 7.15 16.34 -0.74
C LEU A 51 6.55 17.71 -0.38
N VAL A 52 7.35 18.56 0.27
CA VAL A 52 6.95 19.91 0.67
C VAL A 52 7.97 20.90 0.15
N ASP A 53 7.51 21.91 -0.60
CA ASP A 53 8.36 22.94 -1.20
C ASP A 53 9.54 22.39 -2.04
N GLY A 54 9.32 21.25 -2.71
CA GLY A 54 10.34 20.58 -3.53
C GLY A 54 11.35 19.73 -2.74
N VAL A 55 11.15 19.60 -1.43
CA VAL A 55 12.01 18.86 -0.51
C VAL A 55 11.24 17.65 0.02
N LEU A 56 11.84 16.46 -0.10
CA LEU A 56 11.34 15.25 0.54
C LEU A 56 11.69 15.27 2.03
N ARG A 57 10.69 15.29 2.91
CA ARG A 57 10.83 15.29 4.37
C ARG A 57 10.09 14.13 5.00
N CYS A 58 10.57 13.64 6.14
CA CYS A 58 9.84 12.69 6.97
C CYS A 58 8.87 13.42 7.91
N VAL A 59 7.60 13.05 7.98
CA VAL A 59 6.60 13.65 8.87
C VAL A 59 6.73 13.20 10.32
N ASP A 60 7.36 12.05 10.57
CA ASP A 60 7.45 11.47 11.92
C ASP A 60 8.67 11.93 12.71
N CYS A 61 9.78 12.20 12.02
CA CYS A 61 11.02 12.67 12.66
C CYS A 61 11.48 14.04 12.14
N ASP A 62 10.65 14.69 11.32
CA ASP A 62 10.88 16.01 10.69
C ASP A 62 12.19 16.14 9.88
N GLU A 63 12.88 15.03 9.63
CA GLU A 63 14.18 15.02 8.98
C GLU A 63 14.05 15.21 7.47
N VAL A 64 14.89 16.08 6.91
CA VAL A 64 14.91 16.38 5.48
C VAL A 64 15.76 15.34 4.76
N VAL A 65 15.13 14.51 3.92
CA VAL A 65 15.77 13.39 3.22
C VAL A 65 16.30 13.79 1.83
N ALA A 66 16.01 15.02 1.39
CA ALA A 66 16.33 15.56 0.07
C ALA A 66 17.80 15.97 -0.11
N ALA A 67 18.70 14.99 -0.05
CA ALA A 67 20.02 15.04 -0.68
C ALA A 67 20.52 13.64 -1.11
N ALA A 68 19.90 12.56 -0.62
CA ALA A 68 20.40 11.19 -0.82
C ALA A 68 19.80 10.45 -2.04
N ARG A 69 18.88 11.06 -2.81
CA ARG A 69 18.06 10.33 -3.82
C ARG A 69 17.96 10.93 -5.23
N GLN A 70 18.82 11.87 -5.63
CA GLN A 70 19.13 12.08 -7.06
C GLN A 70 20.09 10.98 -7.60
N LEU A 71 19.98 9.74 -7.10
CA LEU A 71 20.72 8.62 -7.68
C LEU A 71 20.03 8.21 -8.98
N ALA A 72 20.78 8.31 -10.08
CA ALA A 72 20.40 7.86 -11.41
C ALA A 72 19.99 6.37 -11.36
N GLY A 73 18.69 6.09 -11.28
CA GLY A 73 18.20 4.72 -11.15
C GLY A 73 16.76 4.54 -10.65
N PHE A 74 16.13 5.56 -10.07
CA PHE A 74 14.70 5.51 -9.77
C PHE A 74 13.90 5.64 -11.08
N GLY A 75 13.44 4.50 -11.62
CA GLY A 75 12.64 4.45 -12.86
C GLY A 75 13.06 3.41 -13.91
N ARG A 76 13.87 2.40 -13.59
CA ARG A 76 14.07 1.25 -14.49
C ARG A 76 13.75 -0.07 -13.80
N ARG A 77 12.55 -0.56 -14.04
CA ARG A 77 12.31 -1.94 -14.44
C ARG A 77 11.26 -1.92 -15.54
#